data_AF-B9TKB0-F1
#
_entry.id   AF-B9TKB0-F1
#
_cell.length_a   1.000
_cell.length_b   1.000
_cell.length_c   1.000
_cell.angle_alpha   90.00
_cell.angle_beta   90.00
_cell.angle_gamma   90.00
#
_symmetry.space_group_name_H-M   'P 1'
#
loop_
_entity.id
_entity.type
_entity.pdbx_description
1 polymer ?
#
loop_
_entity_poly.entity_id
_entity_poly.type
_entity_poly.pdbx_seq_one_letter_code
_entity_poly.pdbx_strand_id
1 'polypeptide(L)'
;MELAMELSQIATLRRVLEIFCARHELEFADRPAIIAARELMKFADEGETDPAILERRLDEAMQTYGERMLPAQRAVASMGALPARHQ
;
A
#
# COMPACT_ATOMS: atom_id res chain seq x y z
N MET A 1 18.90 24.01 10.86
CA MET A 1 18.41 22.87 11.67
C MET A 1 17.21 22.22 11.01
N GLU A 2 16.23 23.00 10.56
CA GLU A 2 15.00 22.54 9.89
C GLU A 2 15.24 21.63 8.67
N LEU A 3 16.10 22.02 7.72
CA LEU A 3 16.44 21.20 6.54
C LEU A 3 17.03 19.80 6.88
N ALA A 4 17.83 19.71 7.95
CA ALA A 4 18.41 18.43 8.36
C ALA A 4 17.34 17.48 8.94
N MET A 5 16.32 18.04 9.61
CA MET A 5 15.18 17.30 10.12
C MET A 5 14.30 16.81 8.96
N GLU A 6 14.03 17.66 7.97
CA GLU A 6 13.28 17.28 6.75
C GLU A 6 13.98 16.15 5.98
N LEU A 7 15.30 16.23 5.80
CA LEU A 7 16.07 15.17 5.14
C LEU A 7 16.06 13.86 5.93
N SER A 8 16.11 13.95 7.26
CA SER A 8 16.02 12.76 8.12
C SER A 8 14.64 12.10 8.02
N GLN A 9 13.58 12.89 7.93
CA GLN A 9 12.21 12.40 7.76
C GLN A 9 12.03 11.74 6.38
N ILE A 10 12.55 12.35 5.31
CA ILE A 10 12.53 11.75 3.96
C ILE A 10 13.27 10.40 3.95
N ALA A 11 14.42 10.32 4.62
CA ALA A 11 15.18 9.07 4.74
C ALA A 11 14.39 7.99 5.49
N THR A 12 13.71 8.35 6.57
CA THR A 12 12.82 7.45 7.32
C THR A 12 11.68 6.95 6.44
N LEU A 13 10.95 7.84 5.78
CA LEU A 13 9.83 7.47 4.91
C LEU A 13 10.26 6.53 3.78
N ARG A 14 11.39 6.84 3.14
CA ARG A 14 11.97 5.99 2.11
C ARG A 14 12.31 4.60 2.65
N ARG A 15 12.92 4.53 3.83
CA ARG A 15 13.30 3.26 4.45
C ARG A 15 12.10 2.38 4.76
N VAL A 16 11.03 2.97 5.30
CA VAL A 16 9.77 2.27 5.58
C VAL A 16 9.15 1.75 4.28
N LEU A 17 9.14 2.57 3.22
CA LEU A 17 8.62 2.14 1.92
C LEU A 17 9.45 1.02 1.29
N GLU A 18 10.78 1.07 1.40
CA GLU A 18 11.69 -0.01 0.96
C GLU A 18 11.37 -1.34 1.65
N ILE A 19 11.17 -1.30 2.98
CA ILE A 19 10.83 -2.49 3.78
C ILE A 19 9.46 -3.04 3.33
N PHE A 20 8.47 -2.18 3.16
CA PHE A 20 7.16 -2.58 2.66
C PHE A 20 7.25 -3.25 1.29
N CYS A 21 7.93 -2.63 0.33
CA CYS A 21 8.07 -3.17 -1.02
C CYS A 21 8.79 -4.53 -1.01
N ALA A 22 9.88 -4.64 -0.25
CA ALA A 22 10.64 -5.89 -0.11
C ALA A 22 9.79 -7.03 0.51
N ARG A 23 8.96 -6.72 1.51
CA ARG A 23 8.08 -7.70 2.17
C ARG A 23 6.97 -8.23 1.24
N HIS A 24 6.56 -7.42 0.27
CA HIS A 24 5.43 -7.71 -0.61
C HIS A 24 5.85 -8.04 -2.05
N GLU A 25 7.16 -8.18 -2.31
CA GLU A 25 7.72 -8.45 -3.64
C GLU A 25 7.29 -7.41 -4.69
N LEU A 26 7.26 -6.13 -4.29
CA LEU A 26 6.85 -5.01 -5.13
C LEU A 26 8.05 -4.20 -5.62
N GLU A 27 7.93 -3.65 -6.82
CA GLU A 27 8.75 -2.54 -7.29
C GLU A 27 8.11 -1.19 -6.89
N PHE A 28 8.91 -0.14 -6.76
CA PHE A 28 8.40 1.20 -6.44
C PHE A 28 7.41 1.76 -7.47
N ALA A 29 7.50 1.30 -8.72
CA ALA A 29 6.60 1.69 -9.79
C ALA A 29 5.23 1.01 -9.67
N ASP A 30 5.10 -0.02 -8.85
CA ASP A 30 3.86 -0.76 -8.71
C ASP A 30 2.79 0.10 -8.04
N ARG A 31 1.54 -0.08 -8.51
CA ARG A 31 0.40 0.68 -7.98
C ARG A 31 0.25 0.56 -6.46
N PRO A 32 0.39 -0.62 -5.82
CA PRO A 32 0.35 -0.72 -4.36
C PRO A 32 1.48 0.06 -3.66
N ALA A 33 2.69 0.07 -4.23
CA ALA A 33 3.81 0.84 -3.69
C ALA A 33 3.56 2.36 -3.77
N ILE A 34 2.98 2.83 -4.87
CA ILE A 34 2.58 4.24 -5.03
C ILE A 34 1.50 4.64 -4.02
N ILE A 35 0.52 3.76 -3.76
CA ILE A 35 -0.51 4.01 -2.74
C ILE A 35 0.10 4.04 -1.35
N ALA A 36 0.98 3.07 -1.04
CA ALA A 36 1.70 3.02 0.23
C ALA A 36 2.52 4.30 0.48
N ALA A 37 3.22 4.80 -0.55
CA ALA A 37 3.96 6.05 -0.47
C ALA A 37 3.05 7.26 -0.15
N ARG A 38 1.82 7.30 -0.70
CA ARG A 38 0.85 8.35 -0.39
C ARG A 38 0.36 8.31 1.06
N GLU A 39 0.09 7.13 1.59
CA GLU A 39 -0.31 6.98 3.00
C GLU A 39 0.85 7.36 3.93
N LEU A 40 2.10 6.99 3.60
CA LEU A 40 3.28 7.42 4.35
C LEU A 40 3.45 8.94 4.40
N MET A 41 3.27 9.63 3.27
CA MET A 41 3.30 11.10 3.23
C MET A 41 2.21 11.71 4.12
N LYS A 42 1.00 11.13 4.11
CA LYS A 42 -0.08 11.58 4.98
C LYS A 42 0.24 11.39 6.47
N PHE A 43 0.85 10.26 6.86
CA PHE A 43 1.25 10.05 8.26
C PHE A 43 2.32 11.04 8.70
N ALA A 44 3.27 11.36 7.82
CA ALA A 44 4.26 12.40 8.07
C ALA A 44 3.63 13.79 8.24
N ASP A 45 2.64 14.15 7.41
CA ASP A 45 1.89 15.41 7.55
C ASP A 45 1.10 15.48 8.87
N GLU A 46 0.67 14.33 9.40
CA GLU A 46 0.04 14.21 10.73
C GLU A 46 1.05 14.30 11.90
N GLY A 47 2.36 14.40 11.61
CA GLY A 47 3.42 14.52 12.59
C GLY A 47 4.03 13.20 13.05
N GLU A 48 3.67 12.08 12.43
CA GLU A 48 4.30 10.79 12.73
C GLU A 48 5.71 10.72 12.15
N THR A 49 6.67 10.32 12.97
CA THR A 49 8.09 10.26 12.61
C THR A 49 8.77 8.98 13.10
N ASP A 50 8.12 8.20 13.96
CA ASP A 50 8.64 6.93 14.44
C ASP A 50 8.54 5.86 13.34
N PRO A 51 9.67 5.26 12.89
CA PRO A 51 9.67 4.25 11.84
C PRO A 51 8.78 3.04 12.15
N ALA A 52 8.76 2.57 13.40
CA ALA A 52 7.98 1.39 13.79
C ALA A 52 6.47 1.69 13.77
N ILE A 53 6.08 2.90 14.14
CA ILE A 53 4.68 3.32 14.06
C ILE A 53 4.27 3.50 12.59
N LEU A 54 5.12 4.10 11.77
CA LEU A 54 4.89 4.25 10.32
C LEU A 54 4.71 2.89 9.64
N GLU A 55 5.59 1.91 9.91
CA GLU A 55 5.48 0.55 9.38
C GLU A 55 4.14 -0.10 9.75
N ARG A 56 3.77 -0.06 11.04
CA ARG A 56 2.52 -0.65 11.51
C ARG A 56 1.30 0.01 10.87
N ARG A 57 1.23 1.34 10.87
CA ARG A 57 0.10 2.10 10.28
C ARG A 57 0.00 1.88 8.78
N LEU A 58 1.14 1.71 8.09
CA LEU A 58 1.17 1.42 6.67
C LEU A 58 0.59 0.03 6.38
N ASP A 59 0.99 -0.98 7.14
CA ASP A 59 0.46 -2.34 7.00
C ASP A 59 -1.07 -2.36 7.22
N GLU A 60 -1.57 -1.67 8.26
CA GLU A 60 -3.00 -1.54 8.55
C GLU A 60 -3.78 -0.84 7.42
N ALA A 61 -3.23 0.27 6.90
CA ALA A 61 -3.85 1.00 5.80
C ALA A 61 -3.91 0.16 4.53
N MET A 62 -2.82 -0.54 4.19
CA MET A 62 -2.73 -1.34 2.98
C MET A 62 -3.57 -2.63 3.04
N GLN A 63 -3.75 -3.22 4.22
CA GLN A 63 -4.72 -4.30 4.43
C GLN A 63 -6.15 -3.83 4.10
N THR A 64 -6.54 -2.65 4.60
CA THR A 64 -7.86 -2.06 4.33
C THR A 64 -8.07 -1.78 2.83
N TYR A 65 -7.03 -1.34 2.12
CA TYR A 65 -7.09 -1.17 0.66
C TYR A 65 -7.27 -2.49 -0.09
N GLY A 66 -6.55 -3.54 0.30
CA GLY A 66 -6.70 -4.87 -0.28
C GLY A 66 -8.12 -5.43 -0.09
N GLU A 67 -8.66 -5.30 1.12
CA GLU A 67 -10.04 -5.70 1.44
C GLU A 67 -11.10 -4.92 0.66
N ARG A 68 -10.84 -3.65 0.32
CA ARG A 68 -11.74 -2.84 -0.53
C ARG A 68 -11.61 -3.14 -2.03
N MET A 69 -10.51 -3.72 -2.50
CA MET A 69 -10.36 -4.15 -3.91
C MET A 69 -10.93 -5.55 -4.19
N LEU A 70 -10.99 -6.42 -3.18
CA LEU A 70 -11.56 -7.77 -3.26
C LEU A 70 -13.11 -7.89 -3.44
N PRO A 71 -13.97 -6.93 -3.06
CA PRO A 71 -15.43 -7.09 -3.22
C PRO A 71 -15.86 -6.94 -4.68
N ALA A 72 -15.10 -6.20 -5.50
CA ALA A 72 -15.44 -5.94 -6.90
C ALA A 72 -15.06 -7.08 -7.86
N GLN A 73 -14.08 -7.93 -7.50
CA GLN A 73 -13.57 -8.98 -8.39
C GLN A 73 -14.27 -10.33 -8.23
N ARG A 74 -14.92 -10.59 -7.08
CA ARG A 74 -15.68 -11.85 -6.88
C ARG A 74 -17.01 -11.90 -7.63
N ALA A 75 -17.58 -10.76 -8.03
CA ALA A 75 -18.87 -10.73 -8.73
C ALA A 75 -18.78 -11.15 -10.21
N VAL A 76 -17.60 -11.09 -10.84
CA VAL A 76 -17.43 -11.40 -12.27
C VAL A 76 -17.08 -12.88 -12.50
N ALA A 77 -16.54 -13.58 -11.50
CA ALA A 77 -16.14 -14.98 -11.64
C ALA A 77 -17.29 -16.00 -11.56
N SER A 78 -18.53 -15.58 -11.25
CA SER A 78 -19.68 -16.49 -11.08
C SER A 78 -20.67 -16.53 -12.25
N MET A 79 -20.44 -15.81 -13.36
CA MET A 79 -21.30 -15.88 -14.56
C MET A 79 -20.64 -16.57 -15.77
N GLY A 80 -19.70 -17.48 -15.52
CA GLY A 80 -18.95 -18.17 -16.58
C GLY A 80 -19.00 -19.69 -16.48
N ALA A 81 -20.18 -20.30 -16.34
CA ALA A 81 -20.35 -21.75 -16.43
C ALA A 81 -21.61 -22.14 -17.23
N LEU A 82 -21.43 -22.14 -18.55
CA LEU A 82 -22.01 -22.96 -19.63
C LEU A 82 -22.85 -24.21 -19.23
N PRO A 83 -23.84 -24.66 -20.04
CA PRO A 83 -23.49 -25.26 -21.34
C PRO A 83 -24.42 -25.02 -22.52
N ALA A 84 -23.79 -25.06 -23.69
CA ALA A 84 -24.42 -25.38 -24.96
C ALA A 84 -25.19 -26.71 -24.84
N ARG A 85 -26.43 -26.73 -25.32
CA ARG A 85 -27.10 -27.96 -25.72
C ARG A 85 -27.62 -27.84 -27.15
N HIS A 86 -27.19 -28.85 -27.90
CA HIS A 86 -27.48 -29.19 -29.28
C HIS A 86 -28.97 -29.36 -29.60
N GLN A 87 -29.24 -29.10 -30.89
CA GLN A 87 -30.32 -29.59 -31.76
C GLN A 87 -31.73 -29.02 -31.57
#